data_AF-A0A3D8U1E9-F1
#
_entry.id   AF-A0A3D8U1E9-F1
#
_cell.length_a   1.000
_cell.length_b   1.000
_cell.length_c   1.000
_cell.angle_alpha   90.00
_cell.angle_beta   90.00
_cell.angle_gamma   90.00
#
_symmetry.space_group_name_H-M   'P 1'
#
loop_
_entity.id
_entity.type
_entity.pdbx_description
1 polymer ?
#
loop_
_entity_poly.entity_id
_entity_poly.type
_entity_poly.pdbx_seq_one_letter_code
_entity_poly.pdbx_strand_id
1 'polypeptide(L)'
;AEHIWGTTAAGFDVFSRVVWGARTAVIAIVVAVLLSIFAGVLLGLVSGYYGGWVDRILVMIADAVYSFPSLLLAILMAIMISHGQSGLWSGILASGISITVVYIPQYFRTIRAEVIRIKESAYVESARVVGASTWRIMTKHLFKNSTRTLPVILTLNSSEAILTLAGLGFLGFGIEPTAAAEWGYDLNRSVSDVTAGIWWTAVFPGIAIVLIVLGITLVGESLNDLADPRLRARKSAGEVVGSIEDTSVDPNEKPTARNEVIAELDANVDPPATVTDHDPTIVASEWTGEGKPEGKE
;
A
#
# COMPACT_ATOMS: atom_id res chain seq x y z
N ALA A 1 1.32 44.47 -18.02
CA ALA A 1 0.54 43.35 -17.48
C ALA A 1 0.83 43.30 -16.00
N GLU A 2 -0.19 43.45 -15.15
CA GLU A 2 -0.01 43.41 -13.69
C GLU A 2 0.26 41.97 -13.24
N HIS A 3 1.22 41.81 -12.33
CA HIS A 3 1.56 40.52 -11.72
C HIS A 3 0.50 40.16 -10.68
N ILE A 4 -0.32 39.13 -10.94
CA ILE A 4 -1.53 38.80 -10.15
C ILE A 4 -1.21 38.59 -8.67
N TRP A 5 -0.10 37.91 -8.38
CA TRP A 5 0.37 37.63 -7.02
C TRP A 5 1.60 38.47 -6.63
N GLY A 6 1.87 39.53 -7.40
CA GLY A 6 3.07 40.35 -7.24
C GLY A 6 4.35 39.67 -7.71
N THR A 7 5.46 40.35 -7.49
CA THR A 7 6.80 39.89 -7.85
C THR A 7 7.66 39.64 -6.61
N THR A 8 8.70 38.83 -6.76
CA THR A 8 9.79 38.73 -5.76
C THR A 8 10.63 40.01 -5.76
N ALA A 9 11.49 40.18 -4.75
CA ALA A 9 12.47 41.28 -4.73
C ALA A 9 13.43 41.25 -5.94
N ALA A 10 13.66 40.06 -6.51
CA ALA A 10 14.45 39.87 -7.72
C ALA A 10 13.67 40.11 -9.03
N GLY A 11 12.37 40.46 -8.95
CA GLY A 11 11.53 40.77 -10.10
C GLY A 11 10.87 39.56 -10.77
N PHE A 12 10.89 38.37 -10.17
CA PHE A 12 10.19 37.21 -10.71
C PHE A 12 8.70 37.25 -10.40
N ASP A 13 7.85 36.91 -11.37
CA ASP A 13 6.39 36.76 -11.17
C ASP A 13 6.07 35.56 -10.26
N VAL A 14 5.43 35.81 -9.11
CA VAL A 14 5.17 34.76 -8.10
C VAL A 14 4.16 33.74 -8.60
N PHE A 15 3.13 34.18 -9.34
CA PHE A 15 2.12 33.28 -9.90
C PHE A 15 2.75 32.25 -10.85
N SER A 16 3.53 32.73 -11.82
CA SER A 16 4.23 31.86 -12.77
C SER A 16 5.17 30.89 -12.06
N ARG A 17 5.92 31.35 -11.05
CA ARG A 17 6.81 30.47 -10.28
C ARG A 17 6.05 29.38 -9.54
N VAL A 18 4.91 29.69 -8.92
CA VAL A 18 4.12 28.67 -8.22
C VAL A 18 3.58 27.62 -9.19
N VAL A 19 3.02 28.05 -10.32
CA VAL A 19 2.45 27.13 -11.33
C VAL A 19 3.54 26.27 -11.98
N TRP A 20 4.67 26.86 -12.38
CA TRP A 20 5.79 26.11 -12.95
C TRP A 20 6.50 25.24 -11.91
N GLY A 21 6.52 25.66 -10.64
CA GLY A 21 7.07 24.89 -9.53
C GLY A 21 6.31 23.58 -9.31
N ALA A 22 5.00 23.56 -9.54
CA ALA A 22 4.20 22.34 -9.46
C ALA A 22 4.70 21.26 -10.42
N ARG A 23 5.03 21.65 -11.67
CA ARG A 23 5.60 20.72 -12.66
C ARG A 23 6.94 20.16 -12.19
N THR A 24 7.82 21.02 -11.69
CA THR A 24 9.14 20.61 -11.20
C THR A 24 9.02 19.64 -10.04
N ALA A 25 8.18 19.96 -9.04
CA ALA A 25 7.93 19.11 -7.89
C ALA A 25 7.43 17.72 -8.33
N VAL A 26 6.36 17.67 -9.12
CA VAL A 26 5.77 16.41 -9.60
C VAL A 26 6.78 15.54 -10.35
N ILE A 27 7.54 16.11 -11.29
CA ILE A 27 8.54 15.36 -12.05
C ILE A 27 9.62 14.81 -11.12
N ALA A 28 10.16 15.63 -10.22
CA ALA A 28 11.22 15.23 -9.30
C ALA A 28 10.78 14.05 -8.42
N ILE A 29 9.57 14.10 -7.87
CA ILE A 29 9.03 13.04 -7.00
C ILE A 29 8.77 11.77 -7.80
N VAL A 30 8.11 11.87 -8.95
CA VAL A 30 7.80 10.70 -9.78
C VAL A 30 9.09 9.96 -10.14
N VAL A 31 10.13 10.68 -10.57
CA VAL A 31 11.42 10.07 -10.89
C VAL A 31 12.06 9.46 -9.64
N ALA A 32 12.20 10.22 -8.55
CA ALA A 32 12.87 9.74 -7.34
C ALA A 32 12.18 8.51 -6.76
N VAL A 33 10.86 8.56 -6.62
CA VAL A 33 10.09 7.47 -6.03
C VAL A 33 10.06 6.23 -6.93
N LEU A 34 9.94 6.37 -8.24
CA LEU A 34 10.00 5.22 -9.15
C LEU A 34 11.37 4.52 -9.09
N LEU A 35 12.45 5.28 -8.99
CA LEU A 35 13.79 4.71 -8.81
C LEU A 35 13.94 4.02 -7.46
N SER A 36 13.40 4.60 -6.38
CA SER A 36 13.40 3.97 -5.05
C SER A 36 12.59 2.68 -5.04
N ILE A 37 11.42 2.66 -5.68
CA ILE A 37 10.58 1.48 -5.83
C ILE A 37 11.34 0.42 -6.61
N PHE A 38 11.92 0.78 -7.75
CA PHE A 38 12.64 -0.17 -8.59
C PHE A 38 13.80 -0.84 -7.83
N ALA A 39 14.66 -0.04 -7.20
CA ALA A 39 15.79 -0.55 -6.43
C ALA A 39 15.32 -1.31 -5.17
N GLY A 40 14.39 -0.75 -4.41
CA GLY A 40 13.87 -1.36 -3.17
C GLY A 40 13.14 -2.68 -3.43
N VAL A 41 12.32 -2.76 -4.48
CA VAL A 41 11.62 -3.99 -4.87
C VAL A 41 12.62 -5.05 -5.30
N LEU A 42 13.60 -4.70 -6.13
CA LEU A 42 14.61 -5.65 -6.59
C LEU A 42 15.41 -6.22 -5.41
N LEU A 43 15.91 -5.35 -4.53
CA LEU A 43 16.64 -5.74 -3.33
C LEU A 43 15.77 -6.57 -2.39
N GLY A 44 14.52 -6.16 -2.15
CA GLY A 44 13.59 -6.85 -1.25
C GLY A 44 13.20 -8.23 -1.75
N LEU A 45 13.02 -8.39 -3.08
CA LEU A 45 12.74 -9.67 -3.73
C LEU A 45 13.90 -10.65 -3.58
N VAL A 46 15.12 -10.18 -3.83
CA VAL A 46 16.34 -11.00 -3.68
C VAL A 46 16.54 -11.38 -2.21
N SER A 47 16.47 -10.41 -1.30
CA SER A 47 16.65 -10.60 0.14
C SER A 47 15.64 -11.58 0.71
N GLY A 48 14.34 -11.37 0.47
CA GLY A 48 13.27 -12.21 0.99
C GLY A 48 13.25 -13.61 0.36
N TYR A 49 13.66 -13.76 -0.91
CA TYR A 49 13.67 -15.06 -1.56
C TYR A 49 14.84 -15.93 -1.10
N TYR A 50 16.07 -15.42 -1.17
CA TYR A 50 17.27 -16.21 -0.86
C TYR A 50 17.50 -16.35 0.65
N GLY A 51 17.16 -15.34 1.45
CA GLY A 51 17.38 -15.36 2.89
C GLY A 51 18.87 -15.44 3.27
N GLY A 52 19.14 -15.86 4.50
CA GLY A 52 20.50 -16.17 4.97
C GLY A 52 21.42 -14.95 5.10
N TRP A 53 22.64 -15.06 4.59
CA TRP A 53 23.66 -14.01 4.74
C TRP A 53 23.39 -12.78 3.88
N VAL A 54 22.91 -12.96 2.64
CA VAL A 54 22.51 -11.84 1.75
C VAL A 54 21.45 -10.98 2.42
N ASP A 55 20.45 -11.63 3.01
CA ASP A 55 19.39 -10.96 3.73
C ASP A 55 19.91 -10.17 4.94
N ARG A 56 20.80 -10.77 5.72
CA ARG A 56 21.39 -10.15 6.91
C ARG A 56 22.19 -8.89 6.56
N ILE A 57 22.94 -8.91 5.46
CA ILE A 57 23.69 -7.73 4.99
C ILE A 57 22.76 -6.64 4.47
N LEU A 58 21.80 -6.99 3.62
CA LEU A 58 20.89 -5.99 3.04
C LEU A 58 20.03 -5.31 4.11
N VAL A 59 19.51 -6.09 5.06
CA VAL A 59 18.81 -5.54 6.23
C VAL A 59 19.74 -4.66 7.04
N MET A 60 20.98 -5.06 7.28
CA MET A 60 21.91 -4.24 8.05
C MET A 60 22.21 -2.89 7.38
N ILE A 61 22.45 -2.89 6.06
CA ILE A 61 22.67 -1.65 5.30
C ILE A 61 21.39 -0.79 5.35
N ALA A 62 20.22 -1.38 5.13
CA ALA A 62 18.95 -0.66 5.18
C ALA A 62 18.66 -0.06 6.56
N ASP A 63 18.98 -0.78 7.65
CA ASP A 63 18.83 -0.33 9.04
C ASP A 63 19.80 0.80 9.38
N ALA A 64 21.06 0.69 8.93
CA ALA A 64 22.03 1.77 9.07
C ALA A 64 21.56 3.04 8.35
N VAL A 65 21.09 2.95 7.10
CA VAL A 65 20.59 4.10 6.34
C VAL A 65 19.34 4.70 6.99
N TYR A 66 18.38 3.88 7.42
CA TYR A 66 17.13 4.34 8.02
C TYR A 66 17.30 4.93 9.42
N SER A 67 18.42 4.68 10.09
CA SER A 67 18.71 5.27 11.41
C SER A 67 18.96 6.77 11.35
N PHE A 68 19.28 7.31 10.17
CA PHE A 68 19.46 8.74 9.96
C PHE A 68 18.12 9.44 9.73
N PRO A 69 17.91 10.65 10.27
CA PRO A 69 16.76 11.48 9.90
C PRO A 69 16.71 11.69 8.37
N SER A 70 15.52 11.56 7.77
CA SER A 70 15.35 11.55 6.30
C SER A 70 15.91 12.82 5.64
N LEU A 71 15.61 14.00 6.20
CA LEU A 71 16.14 15.26 5.70
C LEU A 71 17.67 15.36 5.85
N LEU A 72 18.22 14.92 6.98
CA LEU A 72 19.68 14.95 7.21
C LEU A 72 20.40 14.06 6.21
N LEU A 73 19.90 12.84 6.01
CA LEU A 73 20.43 11.90 5.04
C LEU A 73 20.32 12.48 3.61
N ALA A 74 19.19 13.10 3.27
CA ALA A 74 18.99 13.71 1.96
C ALA A 74 20.03 14.82 1.69
N ILE A 75 20.33 15.67 2.69
CA ILE A 75 21.36 16.71 2.60
C ILE A 75 22.74 16.08 2.42
N LEU A 76 23.09 15.08 3.23
CA LEU A 76 24.39 14.39 3.11
C LEU A 76 24.58 13.78 1.72
N MET A 77 23.55 13.10 1.21
CA MET A 77 23.57 12.56 -0.15
C MET A 77 23.69 13.67 -1.20
N ALA A 78 23.01 14.80 -1.00
CA ALA A 78 23.05 15.89 -1.97
C ALA A 78 24.45 16.49 -2.06
N ILE A 79 25.12 16.66 -0.91
CA ILE A 79 26.52 17.12 -0.83
C ILE A 79 27.46 16.10 -1.48
N MET A 80 27.31 14.81 -1.16
CA MET A 80 28.16 13.75 -1.71
C MET A 80 28.03 13.64 -3.24
N ILE A 81 26.81 13.74 -3.77
CA ILE A 81 26.54 13.60 -5.21
C ILE A 81 26.99 14.85 -5.98
N SER A 82 26.71 16.04 -5.44
CA SER A 82 27.11 17.30 -6.06
C SER A 82 28.61 17.58 -5.96
N HIS A 83 29.36 16.84 -5.12
CA HIS A 83 30.79 17.09 -4.81
C HIS A 83 31.07 18.55 -4.39
N GLY A 84 30.06 19.23 -3.82
CA GLY A 84 30.14 20.65 -3.47
C GLY A 84 30.02 21.62 -4.66
N GLN A 85 29.69 21.14 -5.87
CA GLN A 85 29.41 21.95 -7.05
C GLN A 85 27.90 22.06 -7.29
N SER A 86 27.36 23.25 -7.11
CA SER A 86 25.95 23.61 -7.36
C SER A 86 25.74 24.07 -8.81
N GLY A 87 25.56 23.12 -9.73
CA GLY A 87 25.19 23.38 -11.13
C GLY A 87 23.84 22.77 -11.49
N LEU A 88 23.23 23.20 -12.59
CA LEU A 88 21.87 22.82 -13.05
C LEU A 88 21.58 21.31 -13.02
N TRP A 89 22.45 20.52 -13.65
CA TRP A 89 22.31 19.06 -13.69
C TRP A 89 22.66 18.42 -12.35
N SER A 90 23.55 19.03 -11.55
CA SER A 90 23.88 18.51 -10.23
C SER A 90 22.77 18.75 -9.23
N GLY A 91 22.03 19.86 -9.28
CA GLY A 91 20.94 20.15 -8.32
C GLY A 91 19.73 19.22 -8.46
N ILE A 92 19.25 18.99 -9.71
CA ILE A 92 18.10 18.10 -9.97
C ILE A 92 18.49 16.63 -9.75
N LEU A 93 19.66 16.21 -10.25
CA LEU A 93 20.13 14.85 -10.05
C LEU A 93 20.52 14.60 -8.59
N ALA A 94 21.16 15.56 -7.91
CA ALA A 94 21.48 15.40 -6.50
C ALA A 94 20.21 15.36 -5.66
N SER A 95 19.26 16.29 -5.80
CA SER A 95 18.04 16.25 -4.99
C SER A 95 17.20 14.99 -5.29
N GLY A 96 17.05 14.61 -6.56
CA GLY A 96 16.32 13.41 -6.97
C GLY A 96 16.98 12.10 -6.52
N ILE A 97 18.30 11.96 -6.69
CA ILE A 97 19.04 10.75 -6.27
C ILE A 97 19.15 10.70 -4.74
N SER A 98 19.31 11.83 -4.06
CA SER A 98 19.29 11.90 -2.60
C SER A 98 17.99 11.39 -2.02
N ILE A 99 16.86 11.89 -2.54
CA ILE A 99 15.53 11.39 -2.19
C ILE A 99 15.46 9.89 -2.52
N THR A 100 15.96 9.47 -3.69
CA THR A 100 15.95 8.07 -4.09
C THR A 100 16.57 7.17 -3.02
N VAL A 101 17.78 7.50 -2.57
CA VAL A 101 18.54 6.72 -1.58
C VAL A 101 17.86 6.69 -0.23
N VAL A 102 17.24 7.80 0.20
CA VAL A 102 16.50 7.89 1.46
C VAL A 102 15.33 6.90 1.53
N TYR A 103 14.61 6.72 0.42
CA TYR A 103 13.39 5.90 0.39
C TYR A 103 13.61 4.42 0.02
N ILE A 104 14.79 4.03 -0.49
CA ILE A 104 15.10 2.61 -0.82
C ILE A 104 14.84 1.67 0.37
N PRO A 105 15.31 1.95 1.61
CA PRO A 105 15.11 1.06 2.76
C PRO A 105 13.64 0.77 3.09
N GLN A 106 12.75 1.76 2.94
CA GLN A 106 11.32 1.57 3.20
C GLN A 106 10.71 0.59 2.18
N TYR A 107 10.92 0.80 0.88
CA TYR A 107 10.43 -0.12 -0.15
C TYR A 107 11.04 -1.52 -0.03
N PHE A 108 12.34 -1.58 0.27
CA PHE A 108 13.06 -2.82 0.53
C PHE A 108 12.40 -3.63 1.66
N ARG A 109 12.17 -3.02 2.84
CA ARG A 109 11.61 -3.71 4.00
C ARG A 109 10.20 -4.22 3.73
N THR A 110 9.35 -3.39 3.12
CA THR A 110 7.98 -3.79 2.81
C THR A 110 7.95 -4.98 1.85
N ILE A 111 8.68 -4.89 0.73
CA ILE A 111 8.68 -5.97 -0.27
C ILE A 111 9.30 -7.22 0.33
N ARG A 112 10.39 -7.10 1.09
CA ARG A 112 10.99 -8.23 1.79
C ARG A 112 9.98 -8.93 2.71
N ALA A 113 9.23 -8.18 3.52
CA ALA A 113 8.22 -8.74 4.42
C ALA A 113 7.13 -9.50 3.65
N GLU A 114 6.61 -8.91 2.57
CA GLU A 114 5.63 -9.57 1.70
C GLU A 114 6.20 -10.82 1.03
N VAL A 115 7.44 -10.76 0.54
CA VAL A 115 8.12 -11.89 -0.12
C VAL A 115 8.30 -13.04 0.85
N ILE A 116 8.72 -12.79 2.08
CA ILE A 116 8.86 -13.83 3.13
C ILE A 116 7.49 -14.46 3.39
N ARG A 117 6.45 -13.66 3.62
CA ARG A 117 5.08 -14.12 3.86
C ARG A 117 4.53 -14.96 2.71
N ILE A 118 4.73 -14.51 1.47
CA ILE A 118 4.22 -15.21 0.27
C ILE A 118 5.03 -16.47 -0.01
N LYS A 119 6.35 -16.46 0.21
CA LYS A 119 7.22 -17.61 0.01
C LYS A 119 6.81 -18.80 0.88
N GLU A 120 6.29 -18.55 2.07
CA GLU A 120 5.79 -19.56 3.02
C GLU A 120 4.36 -20.05 2.72
N SER A 121 3.74 -19.57 1.64
CA SER A 121 2.38 -19.98 1.28
C SER A 121 2.33 -21.33 0.55
N ALA A 122 1.27 -22.10 0.81
CA ALA A 122 1.08 -23.45 0.27
C ALA A 122 1.13 -23.52 -1.27
N TYR A 123 0.69 -22.47 -1.98
CA TYR A 123 0.72 -22.47 -3.45
C TYR A 123 2.14 -22.26 -4.00
N VAL A 124 3.01 -21.52 -3.29
CA VAL A 124 4.42 -21.36 -3.66
C VAL A 124 5.19 -22.64 -3.35
N GLU A 125 4.91 -23.26 -2.21
CA GLU A 125 5.48 -24.56 -1.84
C GLU A 125 5.11 -25.64 -2.85
N SER A 126 3.82 -25.74 -3.20
CA SER A 126 3.34 -26.67 -4.23
C SER A 126 3.99 -26.42 -5.59
N ALA A 127 4.13 -25.16 -6.01
CA ALA A 127 4.82 -24.83 -7.26
C ALA A 127 6.29 -25.27 -7.26
N ARG A 128 6.96 -25.21 -6.11
CA ARG A 128 8.34 -25.71 -5.95
C ARG A 128 8.40 -27.24 -6.06
N VAL A 129 7.47 -27.95 -5.43
CA VAL A 129 7.38 -29.43 -5.50
C VAL A 129 7.17 -29.91 -6.94
N VAL A 130 6.37 -29.18 -7.73
CA VAL A 130 6.12 -29.47 -9.16
C VAL A 130 7.32 -29.08 -10.05
N GLY A 131 8.41 -28.55 -9.48
CA GLY A 131 9.64 -28.25 -10.20
C GLY A 131 9.65 -26.91 -10.93
N ALA A 132 8.82 -25.94 -10.50
CA ALA A 132 8.88 -24.59 -11.06
C ALA A 132 10.26 -23.95 -10.79
N SER A 133 10.87 -23.37 -11.83
CA SER A 133 12.16 -22.72 -11.68
C SER A 133 12.10 -21.52 -10.73
N THR A 134 13.19 -21.28 -10.00
CA THR A 134 13.36 -20.13 -9.10
C THR A 134 12.93 -18.82 -9.77
N TRP A 135 13.36 -18.58 -11.00
CA TRP A 135 13.02 -17.36 -11.73
C TRP A 135 11.51 -17.21 -11.97
N ARG A 136 10.83 -18.31 -12.30
CA ARG A 136 9.37 -18.33 -12.47
C ARG A 136 8.66 -18.05 -11.15
N ILE A 137 9.15 -18.59 -10.04
CA ILE A 137 8.61 -18.34 -8.71
C ILE A 137 8.79 -16.86 -8.32
N MET A 138 9.99 -16.32 -8.50
CA MET A 138 10.31 -14.93 -8.18
C MET A 138 9.46 -13.93 -8.98
N THR A 139 9.32 -14.12 -10.29
CA THR A 139 8.63 -13.14 -11.16
C THR A 139 7.11 -13.31 -11.19
N LYS A 140 6.59 -14.53 -11.34
CA LYS A 140 5.13 -14.76 -11.49
C LYS A 140 4.39 -14.89 -10.17
N HIS A 141 5.04 -15.44 -9.13
CA HIS A 141 4.39 -15.70 -7.85
C HIS A 141 4.74 -14.63 -6.80
N LEU A 142 6.01 -14.32 -6.60
CA LEU A 142 6.42 -13.38 -5.56
C LEU A 142 6.21 -11.92 -5.99
N PHE A 143 6.91 -11.46 -7.03
CA PHE A 143 6.87 -10.07 -7.48
C PHE A 143 5.43 -9.56 -7.73
N LYS A 144 4.61 -10.32 -8.46
CA LYS A 144 3.22 -9.91 -8.78
C LYS A 144 2.32 -9.79 -7.54
N ASN A 145 2.57 -10.58 -6.49
CA ASN A 145 1.76 -10.51 -5.28
C ASN A 145 2.31 -9.47 -4.29
N SER A 146 3.63 -9.38 -4.14
CA SER A 146 4.28 -8.42 -3.25
C SER A 146 4.10 -6.97 -3.71
N THR A 147 3.96 -6.72 -5.02
CA THR A 147 3.75 -5.37 -5.57
C THR A 147 2.35 -4.79 -5.29
N ARG A 148 1.39 -5.59 -4.82
CA ARG A 148 0.02 -5.13 -4.52
C ARG A 148 -0.04 -4.13 -3.36
N THR A 149 0.96 -4.13 -2.47
CA THR A 149 1.04 -3.21 -1.33
C THR A 149 1.72 -1.89 -1.69
N LEU A 150 2.37 -1.80 -2.86
CA LEU A 150 3.11 -0.61 -3.29
C LEU A 150 2.25 0.63 -3.50
N PRO A 151 1.02 0.59 -4.05
CA PRO A 151 0.26 1.81 -4.33
C PRO A 151 0.01 2.68 -3.09
N VAL A 152 -0.28 2.05 -1.94
CA VAL A 152 -0.52 2.76 -0.66
C VAL A 152 0.77 3.41 -0.14
N ILE A 153 1.88 2.68 -0.19
CA ILE A 153 3.17 3.18 0.31
C ILE A 153 3.72 4.26 -0.61
N LEU A 154 3.52 4.11 -1.92
CA LEU A 154 3.85 5.10 -2.93
C LEU A 154 3.24 6.47 -2.58
N THR A 155 1.96 6.52 -2.24
CA THR A 155 1.30 7.77 -1.88
C THR A 155 1.86 8.39 -0.60
N LEU A 156 2.05 7.60 0.46
CA LEU A 156 2.59 8.08 1.73
C LEU A 156 4.01 8.64 1.58
N ASN A 157 4.88 7.88 0.91
CA ASN A 157 6.27 8.28 0.70
C ASN A 157 6.38 9.47 -0.28
N SER A 158 5.45 9.62 -1.23
CA SER A 158 5.44 10.77 -2.13
C SER A 158 5.16 12.07 -1.38
N SER A 159 4.24 12.06 -0.40
CA SER A 159 3.99 13.21 0.48
C SER A 159 5.24 13.62 1.27
N GLU A 160 5.93 12.66 1.87
CA GLU A 160 7.16 12.92 2.63
C GLU A 160 8.31 13.38 1.69
N ALA A 161 8.38 12.83 0.49
CA ALA A 161 9.39 13.22 -0.51
C ALA A 161 9.21 14.66 -0.97
N ILE A 162 7.98 15.17 -1.08
CA ILE A 162 7.71 16.60 -1.38
C ILE A 162 8.28 17.49 -0.28
N LEU A 163 7.99 17.15 0.97
CA LEU A 163 8.48 17.91 2.12
C LEU A 163 10.00 17.88 2.19
N THR A 164 10.60 16.74 1.88
CA THR A 164 12.06 16.58 1.79
C THR A 164 12.65 17.42 0.66
N LEU A 165 12.02 17.42 -0.53
CA LEU A 165 12.44 18.21 -1.68
C LEU A 165 12.38 19.71 -1.37
N ALA A 166 11.26 20.18 -0.80
CA ALA A 166 11.08 21.57 -0.38
C ALA A 166 12.09 21.96 0.71
N GLY A 167 12.36 21.05 1.67
CA GLY A 167 13.39 21.25 2.70
C GLY A 167 14.79 21.36 2.12
N LEU A 168 15.16 20.50 1.17
CA LEU A 168 16.43 20.57 0.46
C LEU A 168 16.57 21.89 -0.32
N GLY A 169 15.52 22.27 -1.05
CA GLY A 169 15.46 23.56 -1.77
C GLY A 169 15.61 24.75 -0.84
N PHE A 170 14.90 24.72 0.29
CA PHE A 170 14.98 25.77 1.30
C PHE A 170 16.37 25.89 1.92
N LEU A 171 17.09 24.78 2.06
CA LEU A 171 18.46 24.76 2.59
C LEU A 171 19.54 25.03 1.52
N GLY A 172 19.15 25.28 0.26
CA GLY A 172 20.07 25.59 -0.83
C GLY A 172 20.64 24.37 -1.56
N PHE A 173 20.14 23.16 -1.27
CA PHE A 173 20.51 21.90 -1.94
C PHE A 173 19.50 21.47 -3.00
N GLY A 174 18.56 22.34 -3.36
CA GLY A 174 17.56 22.09 -4.40
C GLY A 174 18.00 22.54 -5.79
N ILE A 175 17.01 23.01 -6.55
CA ILE A 175 17.18 23.34 -7.97
C ILE A 175 17.42 24.84 -8.09
N GLU A 176 18.41 25.23 -8.90
CA GLU A 176 18.75 26.63 -9.10
C GLU A 176 17.59 27.39 -9.78
N PRO A 177 17.22 28.61 -9.33
CA PRO A 177 16.03 29.32 -9.82
C PRO A 177 16.08 29.73 -11.30
N THR A 178 17.27 29.74 -11.91
CA THR A 178 17.48 29.97 -13.35
C THR A 178 17.17 28.73 -14.18
N ALA A 179 17.19 27.54 -13.58
CA ALA A 179 16.86 26.26 -14.20
C ALA A 179 15.35 26.04 -14.30
N ALA A 180 14.69 26.22 -13.17
CA ALA A 180 13.32 25.85 -12.94
C ALA A 180 12.78 26.58 -11.71
N ALA A 181 11.47 26.75 -11.66
CA ALA A 181 10.81 27.16 -10.43
C ALA A 181 10.79 25.97 -9.45
N GLU A 182 11.10 26.25 -8.18
CA GLU A 182 11.19 25.26 -7.11
C GLU A 182 10.76 25.94 -5.81
N TRP A 183 9.78 25.37 -5.11
CA TRP A 183 9.11 26.06 -4.00
C TRP A 183 9.98 26.17 -2.76
N GLY A 184 10.86 25.21 -2.49
CA GLY A 184 11.82 25.29 -1.39
C GLY A 184 12.74 26.50 -1.52
N TYR A 185 13.34 26.69 -2.69
CA TYR A 185 14.17 27.85 -3.01
C TYR A 185 13.38 29.15 -2.89
N ASP A 186 12.15 29.18 -3.39
CA ASP A 186 11.29 30.36 -3.31
C ASP A 186 10.98 30.73 -1.86
N LEU A 187 10.73 29.74 -1.01
CA LEU A 187 10.56 29.95 0.42
C LEU A 187 11.84 30.44 1.11
N ASN A 188 13.02 29.96 0.71
CA ASN A 188 14.28 30.48 1.25
C ASN A 188 14.43 31.98 0.98
N ARG A 189 14.19 32.40 -0.27
CA ARG A 189 14.24 33.82 -0.65
C ARG A 189 13.13 34.65 -0.04
N SER A 190 11.97 34.05 0.21
CA SER A 190 10.88 34.74 0.87
C SER A 190 11.23 35.26 2.27
N VAL A 191 12.22 34.67 2.95
CA VAL A 191 12.67 35.13 4.27
C VAL A 191 13.14 36.59 4.23
N SER A 192 13.95 36.97 3.23
CA SER A 192 14.35 38.36 3.04
C SER A 192 13.21 39.23 2.54
N ASP A 193 12.41 38.71 1.61
CA ASP A 193 11.32 39.46 0.96
C ASP A 193 10.23 39.84 1.97
N VAL A 194 9.89 38.94 2.90
CA VAL A 194 8.93 39.20 3.99
C VAL A 194 9.41 40.34 4.90
N THR A 195 10.71 40.39 5.23
CA THR A 195 11.26 41.51 6.02
C THR A 195 11.22 42.85 5.28
N ALA A 196 11.18 42.82 3.94
CA ALA A 196 10.99 43.99 3.08
C ALA A 196 9.50 44.31 2.82
N GLY A 197 8.55 43.60 3.45
CA GLY A 197 7.10 43.79 3.28
C GLY A 197 6.48 43.03 2.11
N ILE A 198 7.25 42.22 1.38
CA ILE A 198 6.83 41.44 0.21
C ILE A 198 6.39 40.03 0.66
N TRP A 199 5.35 39.98 1.49
CA TRP A 199 4.93 38.75 2.19
C TRP A 199 4.34 37.66 1.28
N TRP A 200 3.79 38.04 0.12
CA TRP A 200 3.14 37.11 -0.82
C TRP A 200 4.09 36.05 -1.38
N THR A 201 5.39 36.35 -1.41
CA THR A 201 6.46 35.44 -1.85
C THR A 201 6.60 34.20 -0.95
N ALA A 202 6.20 34.29 0.33
CA ALA A 202 6.19 33.16 1.25
C ALA A 202 4.86 32.39 1.19
N VAL A 203 3.74 33.13 1.18
CA VAL A 203 2.40 32.57 1.37
C VAL A 203 1.98 31.68 0.19
N PHE A 204 2.16 32.11 -1.05
CA PHE A 204 1.67 31.34 -2.20
C PHE A 204 2.43 30.03 -2.45
N PRO A 205 3.78 30.01 -2.43
CA PRO A 205 4.53 28.74 -2.51
C PRO A 205 4.23 27.82 -1.31
N GLY A 206 4.09 28.39 -0.10
CA GLY A 206 3.74 27.62 1.09
C GLY A 206 2.37 26.94 0.97
N ILE A 207 1.34 27.66 0.52
CA ILE A 207 0.01 27.10 0.27
C ILE A 207 0.08 26.02 -0.82
N ALA A 208 0.86 26.21 -1.88
CA ALA A 208 1.01 25.22 -2.94
C ALA A 208 1.59 23.90 -2.42
N ILE A 209 2.62 23.95 -1.55
CA ILE A 209 3.18 22.76 -0.88
C ILE A 209 2.11 22.08 -0.01
N VAL A 210 1.38 22.85 0.81
CA VAL A 210 0.32 22.29 1.66
C VAL A 210 -0.75 21.59 0.84
N LEU A 211 -1.24 22.22 -0.23
CA LEU A 211 -2.29 21.67 -1.08
C LEU A 211 -1.86 20.37 -1.78
N ILE A 212 -0.64 20.31 -2.32
CA ILE A 212 -0.18 19.10 -3.01
C ILE A 212 0.05 17.94 -2.02
N VAL A 213 0.62 18.23 -0.84
CA VAL A 213 0.87 17.22 0.20
C VAL A 213 -0.45 16.69 0.73
N LEU A 214 -1.40 17.58 1.03
CA LEU A 214 -2.73 17.21 1.47
C LEU A 214 -3.46 16.40 0.38
N GLY A 215 -3.40 16.83 -0.88
CA GLY A 215 -4.00 16.11 -2.00
C GLY A 215 -3.47 14.68 -2.15
N ILE A 216 -2.16 14.49 -2.11
CA ILE A 216 -1.55 13.15 -2.20
C ILE A 216 -1.87 12.31 -0.97
N THR A 217 -1.89 12.92 0.22
CA THR A 217 -2.20 12.22 1.47
C THR A 217 -3.64 11.71 1.48
N LEU A 218 -4.62 12.54 1.08
CA LEU A 218 -6.02 12.12 0.96
C LEU A 218 -6.23 11.02 -0.08
N VAL A 219 -5.51 11.09 -1.21
CA VAL A 219 -5.51 10.00 -2.21
C VAL A 219 -4.94 8.72 -1.60
N GLY A 220 -3.87 8.82 -0.83
CA GLY A 220 -3.27 7.68 -0.14
C GLY A 220 -4.18 7.04 0.91
N GLU A 221 -4.86 7.85 1.72
CA GLU A 221 -5.89 7.38 2.66
C GLU A 221 -7.02 6.67 1.92
N SER A 222 -7.53 7.25 0.84
CA SER A 222 -8.57 6.62 0.01
C SER A 222 -8.12 5.28 -0.58
N LEU A 223 -6.88 5.18 -1.06
CA LEU A 223 -6.32 3.92 -1.57
C LEU A 223 -6.13 2.89 -0.45
N ASN A 224 -5.72 3.33 0.73
CA ASN A 224 -5.55 2.48 1.90
C ASN A 224 -6.89 1.91 2.38
N ASP A 225 -7.93 2.75 2.41
CA ASP A 225 -9.29 2.33 2.75
C ASP A 225 -9.80 1.27 1.76
N LEU A 226 -9.62 1.49 0.45
CA LEU A 226 -9.99 0.50 -0.56
C LEU A 226 -9.21 -0.82 -0.44
N ALA A 227 -7.99 -0.77 0.11
CA ALA A 227 -7.15 -1.94 0.33
C ALA A 227 -7.47 -2.69 1.63
N ASP A 228 -8.19 -2.10 2.59
CA ASP A 228 -8.49 -2.72 3.88
C ASP A 228 -9.49 -3.91 3.73
N PRO A 229 -9.08 -5.15 4.05
CA PRO A 229 -9.94 -6.33 4.00
C PRO A 229 -11.14 -6.25 4.95
N ARG A 230 -11.05 -5.46 6.02
CA ARG A 230 -12.10 -5.33 7.04
C ARG A 230 -13.36 -4.66 6.48
N LEU A 231 -13.21 -3.73 5.54
CA LEU A 231 -14.34 -3.07 4.87
C LEU A 231 -15.10 -4.05 3.96
N ARG A 232 -14.39 -5.00 3.32
CA ARG A 232 -15.02 -6.09 2.56
C ARG A 232 -15.74 -7.09 3.46
N ALA A 233 -15.14 -7.46 4.59
CA ALA A 233 -15.77 -8.36 5.56
C ALA A 233 -17.06 -7.77 6.15
N ARG A 234 -17.09 -6.46 6.44
CA ARG A 234 -18.27 -5.77 6.96
C ARG A 234 -19.41 -5.69 5.94
N LYS A 235 -19.08 -5.51 4.65
CA LYS A 235 -20.07 -5.54 3.56
C LYS A 235 -20.66 -6.94 3.38
N SER A 236 -19.83 -7.97 3.40
CA SER A 236 -20.28 -9.37 3.32
C SER A 236 -21.12 -9.78 4.54
N ALA A 237 -20.75 -9.34 5.75
CA ALA A 237 -21.54 -9.58 6.95
C ALA A 237 -22.92 -8.88 6.90
N GLY A 238 -22.98 -7.64 6.39
CA GLY A 238 -24.26 -6.94 6.18
C GLY A 238 -25.15 -7.59 5.12
N GLU A 239 -24.56 -8.12 4.06
CA GLU A 239 -25.27 -8.87 3.00
C GLU A 239 -25.84 -10.19 3.52
N VAL A 240 -25.09 -10.92 4.37
CA VAL A 240 -25.56 -12.14 5.04
C VAL A 240 -26.70 -11.83 6.02
N VAL A 241 -26.58 -10.76 6.81
CA VAL A 241 -27.64 -10.36 7.76
C VAL A 241 -28.91 -9.94 7.03
N GLY A 242 -28.82 -9.15 5.96
CA GLY A 242 -29.98 -8.79 5.13
C GLY A 242 -30.64 -10.00 4.49
N SER A 243 -29.86 -10.97 3.99
CA SER A 243 -30.40 -12.22 3.46
C SER A 243 -31.10 -13.08 4.53
N ILE A 244 -30.67 -13.05 5.78
CA ILE A 244 -31.32 -13.77 6.88
C ILE A 244 -32.63 -13.08 7.26
N GLU A 245 -32.67 -11.75 7.29
CA GLU A 245 -33.88 -10.97 7.56
C GLU A 245 -34.94 -11.22 6.48
N ASP A 246 -34.56 -11.21 5.20
CA ASP A 246 -35.46 -11.50 4.06
C ASP A 246 -35.95 -12.96 4.02
N THR A 247 -35.25 -13.88 4.68
CA THR A 247 -35.65 -15.31 4.77
C THR A 247 -36.25 -15.66 6.14
N SER A 248 -36.28 -14.71 7.08
CA SER A 248 -36.85 -14.93 8.40
C SER A 248 -38.37 -14.88 8.31
N VAL A 249 -39.02 -15.96 8.72
CA VAL A 249 -40.48 -16.04 8.80
C VAL A 249 -40.92 -15.28 10.05
N ASP A 250 -41.65 -14.18 9.90
CA ASP A 250 -42.22 -13.44 11.02
C ASP A 250 -43.34 -14.27 11.69
N PRO A 251 -43.21 -14.62 12.99
CA PRO A 251 -44.21 -15.43 13.71
C PRO A 251 -45.60 -14.77 13.81
N ASN A 252 -45.69 -13.47 13.60
CA ASN A 252 -46.95 -12.71 13.63
C ASN A 252 -47.50 -12.42 12.22
N GLU A 253 -46.76 -12.73 11.17
CA GLU A 253 -47.24 -12.59 9.81
C GLU A 253 -48.20 -13.74 9.49
N LYS A 254 -49.40 -13.38 9.03
CA LYS A 254 -50.44 -14.38 8.73
C LYS A 254 -49.93 -15.28 7.59
N PRO A 255 -49.96 -16.61 7.76
CA PRO A 255 -49.53 -17.52 6.71
C PRO A 255 -50.27 -17.21 5.41
N THR A 256 -49.54 -17.11 4.30
CA THR A 256 -50.16 -17.02 2.98
C THR A 256 -51.00 -18.27 2.71
N ALA A 257 -52.02 -18.18 1.86
CA ALA A 257 -52.98 -19.28 1.61
C ALA A 257 -52.33 -20.65 1.32
N ARG A 258 -51.09 -20.67 0.79
CA ARG A 258 -50.31 -21.91 0.57
C ARG A 258 -49.87 -22.57 1.88
N ASN A 259 -49.51 -21.78 2.89
CA ASN A 259 -49.07 -22.24 4.21
C ASN A 259 -50.28 -22.65 5.08
N GLU A 260 -51.44 -22.00 4.91
CA GLU A 260 -52.69 -22.43 5.55
C GLU A 260 -53.11 -23.85 5.11
N VAL A 261 -53.03 -24.14 3.80
CA VAL A 261 -53.38 -25.47 3.28
C VAL A 261 -52.46 -26.57 3.80
N ILE A 262 -51.16 -26.29 3.99
CA ILE A 262 -50.21 -27.27 4.57
C ILE A 262 -50.51 -27.48 6.06
N ALA A 263 -50.79 -26.40 6.81
CA ALA A 263 -51.15 -26.50 8.22
C ALA A 263 -52.48 -27.27 8.43
N GLU A 264 -53.48 -27.08 7.58
CA GLU A 264 -54.72 -27.87 7.60
C GLU A 264 -54.48 -29.33 7.20
N LEU A 265 -53.57 -29.60 6.25
CA LEU A 265 -53.20 -30.98 5.89
C LEU A 265 -52.56 -31.71 7.06
N ASP A 266 -51.58 -31.08 7.73
CA ASP A 266 -50.87 -31.67 8.88
C ASP A 266 -51.78 -31.84 10.09
N ALA A 267 -52.75 -30.93 10.30
CA ALA A 267 -53.73 -31.05 11.38
C ALA A 267 -54.75 -32.19 11.18
N ASN A 268 -54.96 -32.63 9.94
CA ASN A 268 -55.88 -33.72 9.58
C ASN A 268 -55.19 -35.07 9.36
N VAL A 269 -53.90 -35.20 9.70
CA VAL A 269 -53.23 -36.51 9.71
C VAL A 269 -53.63 -37.27 10.97
N ASP A 270 -54.28 -38.43 10.81
CA ASP A 270 -54.58 -39.34 11.93
C ASP A 270 -53.30 -39.65 12.72
N PRO A 271 -53.35 -39.74 14.06
CA PRO A 271 -52.17 -40.03 14.86
C PRO A 271 -51.55 -41.36 14.42
N PRO A 272 -50.21 -41.46 14.36
CA PRO A 272 -49.56 -42.69 13.90
C PRO A 272 -49.97 -43.85 14.81
N ALA A 273 -50.37 -44.96 14.20
CA ALA A 273 -50.72 -46.18 14.92
C ALA A 273 -49.54 -46.60 15.81
N THR A 274 -49.77 -46.67 17.12
CA THR A 274 -48.78 -47.21 18.06
C THR A 274 -48.62 -48.70 17.79
N VAL A 275 -47.54 -49.07 17.11
CA VAL A 275 -47.13 -50.47 16.94
C VAL A 275 -46.60 -50.96 18.30
N THR A 276 -47.44 -51.64 19.07
CA THR A 276 -46.99 -52.41 20.23
C THR A 276 -46.65 -53.82 19.75
N ASP A 277 -45.45 -54.01 19.22
CA ASP A 277 -44.89 -55.35 19.04
C ASP A 277 -43.46 -55.36 19.58
N HIS A 278 -43.34 -55.68 20.86
CA HIS A 278 -42.07 -56.03 21.49
C HIS A 278 -42.12 -57.54 21.71
N ASP A 279 -41.73 -58.32 20.70
CA ASP A 279 -41.47 -59.75 20.86
C ASP A 279 -40.15 -59.91 21.63
N PRO A 280 -40.17 -60.43 22.87
CA PRO A 280 -38.99 -60.45 23.74
C PRO A 280 -37.96 -61.52 23.39
N THR A 281 -38.10 -62.25 22.27
CA THR A 281 -37.22 -63.38 21.94
C THR A 281 -35.99 -63.06 21.09
N ILE A 282 -35.77 -61.80 20.66
CA ILE A 282 -34.56 -61.44 19.91
C ILE A 282 -33.50 -60.86 20.86
N VAL A 283 -32.52 -61.69 21.23
CA VAL A 283 -31.33 -61.29 21.99
C VAL A 283 -30.19 -61.00 21.01
N ALA A 284 -29.55 -59.84 21.16
CA ALA A 284 -28.48 -59.33 20.30
C ALA A 284 -27.13 -60.06 20.47
N SER A 285 -27.06 -61.34 20.11
CA SER A 285 -25.82 -62.15 20.21
C SER A 285 -25.37 -62.84 18.91
N GLU A 286 -25.98 -62.57 17.75
CA GLU A 286 -25.67 -63.29 16.49
C GLU A 286 -24.80 -62.51 15.48
N TRP A 287 -24.14 -61.41 15.87
CA TRP A 287 -23.30 -60.62 14.93
C TRP A 287 -21.79 -60.85 15.04
N THR A 288 -21.34 -61.97 15.60
CA THR A 288 -19.93 -62.41 15.49
C THR A 288 -19.81 -63.68 14.66
N GLY A 289 -19.74 -63.51 13.34
CA GLY A 289 -19.41 -64.56 12.39
C GLY A 289 -18.08 -64.27 11.70
N GLU A 290 -17.05 -65.04 12.07
CA GLU A 290 -15.75 -65.12 11.39
C GLU A 290 -15.92 -65.51 9.92
N GLY A 291 -15.12 -64.88 9.04
CA GLY A 291 -15.07 -65.21 7.61
C GLY A 291 -13.70 -64.95 7.01
N LYS A 292 -12.77 -65.87 7.24
CA LYS A 292 -11.42 -65.94 6.65
C LYS A 292 -11.51 -66.29 5.14
N PRO A 293 -10.63 -65.77 4.27
CA PRO A 293 -10.68 -66.09 2.84
C PRO A 293 -9.80 -67.32 2.51
N GLU A 294 -10.37 -68.32 1.84
CA GLU A 294 -9.63 -69.34 1.08
C GLU A 294 -10.16 -69.41 -0.35
N GLY A 295 -9.24 -69.49 -1.32
CA GLY A 295 -9.51 -69.37 -2.75
C GLY A 295 -9.68 -70.70 -3.51
N LYS A 296 -9.38 -70.58 -4.82
CA LYS A 296 -9.54 -71.51 -5.99
C LYS A 296 -10.75 -71.13 -6.84
N GLU A 297 -10.66 -70.91 -8.15
CA GLU A 297 -9.76 -71.45 -9.19
C GLU A 297 -9.00 -70.37 -10.00
#